data_AF-A0A356K4X6-F1
#
_entry.id   AF-A0A356K4X6-F1
#
_cell.length_a   1.000
_cell.length_b   1.000
_cell.length_c   1.000
_cell.angle_alpha   90.00
_cell.angle_beta   90.00
_cell.angle_gamma   90.00
#
_symmetry.space_group_name_H-M   'P 1'
#
loop_
_entity.id
_entity.type
_entity.pdbx_description
1 polymer ?
#
loop_
_entity_poly.entity_id
_entity_poly.type
_entity_poly.pdbx_seq_one_letter_code
_entity_poly.pdbx_strand_id
1 'polypeptide(L)' 'MYELVMFGNNKKIIDIQDKYYYNIYHLNGAINIPYDELMNNYRYHLNKNTEYLIYCKSGKLSKRVVAVLSYLGYNVREYK' A
#
# COMPACT_ATOMS: atom_id res chain seq x y z
N MET A 1 1.12 8.35 35.24
CA MET A 1 0.24 9.23 34.46
C MET A 1 1.13 9.91 33.42
N TYR A 2 1.33 9.36 32.22
CA TYR A 2 0.34 8.98 31.21
C TYR A 2 0.66 7.62 30.56
N GLU A 3 -0.32 6.73 30.48
CA GLU A 3 -0.28 5.55 29.60
C GLU A 3 -0.38 6.02 28.15
N LEU A 4 0.68 5.83 27.37
CA LEU A 4 0.57 5.81 25.91
C LEU A 4 0.01 4.45 25.51
N VAL A 5 -1.32 4.34 25.50
CA VAL A 5 -2.00 3.22 24.86
C VAL A 5 -1.77 3.35 23.35
N MET A 6 -0.73 2.68 22.85
CA MET A 6 -0.50 2.52 21.41
C MET A 6 -1.54 1.54 20.86
N PHE A 7 -2.74 2.03 20.56
CA PHE A 7 -3.70 1.27 19.75
C PHE A 7 -3.08 1.04 18.36
N GLY A 8 -2.81 -0.23 18.04
CA GLY A 8 -2.07 -0.67 16.86
C GLY A 8 -2.59 -0.06 15.55
N ASN A 9 -1.85 0.92 15.03
CA ASN A 9 -2.02 1.43 13.67
C ASN A 9 -0.99 0.75 12.76
N ASN A 10 -1.21 -0.52 12.43
CA ASN A 10 -0.44 -1.23 11.39
C ASN A 10 -0.85 -0.69 10.00
N LYS A 11 -0.51 0.58 9.73
CA LYS A 11 -0.67 1.20 8.42
C LYS A 11 0.63 1.03 7.65
N LYS A 12 0.54 0.50 6.43
CA LYS A 12 1.69 0.34 5.53
C LYS A 12 1.49 1.13 4.26
N ILE A 13 2.52 1.82 3.81
CA ILE A 13 2.50 2.55 2.53
C ILE A 13 3.13 1.64 1.47
N ILE A 14 2.45 1.45 0.34
CA ILE A 14 2.93 0.64 -0.79
C ILE A 14 3.09 1.54 -2.01
N ASP A 15 4.31 1.61 -2.52
CA ASP A 15 4.62 2.19 -3.84
C ASP A 15 4.54 1.09 -4.89
N ILE A 16 3.62 1.24 -5.85
CA ILE A 16 3.42 0.27 -6.93
C ILE A 16 4.15 0.62 -8.22
N GLN A 17 5.04 1.61 -8.19
CA GLN A 17 5.90 1.95 -9.33
C GLN A 17 7.00 0.92 -9.53
N ASP A 18 7.61 0.94 -10.72
CA ASP A 18 8.83 0.17 -10.97
C ASP A 18 9.93 0.57 -9.99
N LYS A 19 10.77 -0.42 -9.64
CA LYS A 19 11.89 -0.28 -8.72
C LYS A 19 12.83 0.87 -9.06
N TYR A 20 12.99 1.17 -10.35
CA TYR A 20 13.78 2.32 -10.81
C TYR A 20 13.25 3.64 -10.25
N TYR A 21 11.95 3.91 -10.38
CA TYR A 21 11.34 5.16 -9.89
C TYR A 21 11.32 5.24 -8.37
N TYR A 22 11.04 4.11 -7.71
CA TYR A 22 11.12 3.99 -6.26
C TYR A 22 12.52 4.38 -5.75
N ASN A 23 13.59 3.89 -6.40
CA ASN A 23 14.97 4.21 -6.01
C ASN A 23 15.34 5.68 -6.22
N ILE A 24 14.73 6.36 -7.20
CA ILE A 24 14.93 7.81 -7.39
C ILE A 24 14.27 8.59 -6.27
N TYR A 25 13.01 8.26 -5.96
CA TYR A 25 12.25 8.91 -4.91
C TYR A 25 11.07 8.04 -4.49
N HIS A 26 10.89 7.90 -3.18
CA HIS A 26 9.73 7.28 -2.56
C HIS A 26 9.42 7.96 -1.23
N LEU A 27 8.20 7.75 -0.74
CA LEU A 27 7.80 8.23 0.58
C LEU A 27 8.55 7.47 1.67
N ASN A 28 8.95 8.17 2.73
CA ASN A 28 9.65 7.54 3.86
C ASN A 28 8.76 6.43 4.46
N GLY A 29 9.33 5.22 4.61
CA GLY A 29 8.64 4.05 5.12
C GLY A 29 7.72 3.35 4.11
N ALA A 30 7.68 3.79 2.85
CA ALA A 30 7.01 3.03 1.79
C ALA A 30 7.75 1.73 1.50
N ILE A 31 7.01 0.70 1.10
CA ILE A 31 7.52 -0.56 0.59
C ILE A 31 7.24 -0.59 -0.91
N ASN A 32 8.24 -0.90 -1.72
CA ASN A 32 8.02 -1.10 -3.15
C ASN A 32 7.46 -2.48 -3.44
N ILE A 33 6.28 -2.54 -4.05
CA ILE A 33 5.72 -3.76 -4.63
C ILE A 33 5.15 -3.37 -6.00
N PRO A 34 5.92 -3.53 -7.09
CA PRO A 34 5.52 -3.11 -8.42
C PRO A 34 4.12 -3.63 -8.79
N TYR A 35 3.38 -2.83 -9.57
CA TYR A 35 1.98 -3.11 -9.91
C TYR A 35 1.72 -4.56 -10.35
N ASP A 36 2.52 -5.09 -11.26
CA ASP A 36 2.34 -6.46 -11.76
C ASP A 36 2.63 -7.51 -10.68
N GLU A 37 3.63 -7.28 -9.83
CA GLU A 37 3.95 -8.17 -8.71
C GLU A 37 2.78 -8.19 -7.70
N LEU A 38 2.28 -6.99 -7.35
CA LEU A 38 1.18 -6.85 -6.43
C LEU A 38 -0.10 -7.53 -6.97
N MET A 39 -0.46 -7.28 -8.22
CA MET A 39 -1.71 -7.80 -8.78
C MET A 39 -1.67 -9.31 -9.03
N ASN A 40 -0.50 -9.87 -9.34
CA ASN A 40 -0.35 -11.31 -9.52
C ASN A 40 -0.22 -12.06 -8.19
N ASN A 41 0.33 -11.42 -7.13
CA ASN A 41 0.70 -12.09 -5.88
C ASN A 41 0.13 -11.43 -4.61
N TYR A 42 -0.94 -10.63 -4.69
CA TYR A 42 -1.46 -9.86 -3.55
C TYR A 42 -1.71 -10.68 -2.28
N ARG A 43 -2.09 -11.96 -2.38
CA ARG A 43 -2.30 -12.83 -1.20
C ARG A 43 -1.03 -13.11 -0.41
N TYR A 44 0.13 -13.04 -1.07
CA TYR A 44 1.44 -13.19 -0.43
C TYR A 44 1.86 -11.91 0.29
N HIS A 45 1.54 -10.74 -0.28
CA HIS A 45 1.95 -9.45 0.27
C HIS A 45 0.99 -8.86 1.30
N LEU A 46 -0.31 -9.16 1.17
CA LEU A 46 -1.38 -8.48 1.89
C LEU A 46 -2.19 -9.43 2.77
N ASN A 47 -2.59 -8.94 3.94
CA ASN A 47 -3.63 -9.54 4.77
C ASN A 47 -4.79 -8.56 4.98
N LYS A 48 -5.99 -9.07 5.31
CA LYS A 48 -7.20 -8.22 5.40
C LYS A 48 -7.25 -7.32 6.65
N ASN A 49 -6.43 -7.60 7.66
CA ASN A 49 -6.45 -6.90 8.94
C ASN A 49 -5.49 -5.70 8.99
N THR A 50 -4.64 -5.55 7.98
CA THR A 50 -3.68 -4.44 7.86
C THR A 50 -4.25 -3.38 6.93
N GLU A 51 -4.12 -2.11 7.31
CA GLU A 51 -4.47 -1.00 6.43
C GLU A 51 -3.30 -0.69 5.49
N TYR A 52 -3.54 -0.66 4.18
CA TYR A 52 -2.53 -0.31 3.19
C TYR A 52 -2.90 0.97 2.44
N LEU A 53 -1.99 1.94 2.43
CA LEU A 53 -2.05 3.14 1.61
C LEU A 53 -1.26 2.89 0.32
N ILE A 54 -1.96 2.80 -0.80
CA ILE A 54 -1.36 2.44 -2.09
C ILE A 54 -1.18 3.71 -2.94
N TYR A 55 -0.02 3.87 -3.57
CA TYR A 55 0.25 5.02 -4.42
C TYR A 55 1.11 4.69 -5.63
N CYS A 56 0.94 5.51 -6.67
CA CYS A 56 1.86 5.60 -7.79
C CYS A 56 1.99 7.07 -8.21
N LYS A 57 2.95 7.40 -9.10
CA LYS A 57 3.24 8.78 -9.52
C LYS A 57 2.01 9.62 -9.91
N SER A 58 1.09 9.03 -10.67
CA SER A 58 -0.04 9.77 -11.25
C SER A 58 -1.41 9.41 -10.65
N GLY A 59 -1.45 8.51 -9.67
CA GLY A 59 -2.69 7.98 -9.10
C GLY A 59 -3.55 7.10 -10.03
N LYS A 60 -3.15 6.86 -11.29
CA LYS A 60 -3.99 6.12 -12.26
C LYS A 60 -4.01 4.62 -11.96
N LEU A 61 -2.84 4.05 -11.69
CA LEU A 61 -2.70 2.62 -11.40
C LEU A 61 -3.17 2.31 -9.97
N SER A 62 -2.81 3.13 -8.99
CA SER A 62 -3.19 2.92 -7.59
C SER A 62 -4.71 2.87 -7.46
N LYS A 63 -5.45 3.79 -8.10
CA LYS A 63 -6.92 3.77 -8.10
C LYS A 63 -7.51 2.45 -8.60
N ARG A 64 -6.92 1.85 -9.64
CA ARG A 64 -7.35 0.55 -10.16
C ARG A 64 -7.06 -0.58 -9.16
N VAL A 65 -5.86 -0.58 -8.58
CA VAL A 65 -5.45 -1.55 -7.55
C VAL A 65 -6.38 -1.46 -6.33
N VAL A 66 -6.63 -0.26 -5.82
CA VAL A 66 -7.53 -0.02 -4.69
C VAL A 66 -8.94 -0.49 -5.00
N ALA A 67 -9.49 -0.20 -6.19
CA ALA A 67 -10.81 -0.67 -6.58
C ALA A 67 -10.91 -2.20 -6.57
N VAL A 68 -9.93 -2.91 -7.15
CA VAL A 68 -9.94 -4.38 -7.19
C VAL A 68 -9.74 -4.98 -5.81
N LEU A 69 -8.73 -4.53 -5.06
CA LEU A 69 -8.38 -5.14 -3.77
C LEU A 69 -9.42 -4.83 -2.68
N SER A 70 -10.02 -3.64 -2.69
CA SER A 70 -11.14 -3.32 -1.79
C SER A 70 -12.37 -4.18 -2.08
N TYR A 71 -12.70 -4.41 -3.36
CA TYR A 71 -13.75 -5.35 -3.76
C TYR A 71 -13.48 -6.78 -3.25
N LEU A 72 -12.22 -7.21 -3.25
CA LEU A 72 -11.80 -8.50 -2.69
C LEU A 72 -11.75 -8.54 -1.15
N GLY A 73 -12.09 -7.43 -0.49
CA GLY A 73 -12.19 -7.31 0.97
C GLY A 73 -10.88 -7.03 1.68
N TYR A 74 -9.88 -6.45 0.99
CA TYR A 74 -8.68 -5.92 1.64
C TYR A 74 -8.91 -4.49 2.11
N ASN A 75 -8.31 -4.12 3.25
CA ASN A 75 -8.35 -2.76 3.78
C ASN A 75 -7.29 -1.88 3.07
N VAL A 76 -7.63 -1.42 1.87
CA VAL A 76 -6.76 -0.60 1.02
C VAL A 76 -7.39 0.75 0.72
N ARG A 77 -6.57 1.81 0.64
CA ARG A 77 -6.99 3.16 0.22
C ARG A 77 -5.88 3.84 -0.58
N GLU A 78 -6.23 4.85 -1.36
CA GLU A 78 -5.23 5.71 -1.99
C GLU A 78 -4.43 6.47 -0.91
N TYR A 79 -3.10 6.53 -1.08
CA TYR A 79 -2.31 7.57 -0.41
C TYR A 79 -2.67 8.93 -1.04
N LYS A 80 -2.93 9.93 -0.21
CA LYS A 80 -3.41 11.25 -0.63
C LYS A 80 -2.38 12.02 -1.46
#